data_AF-A0A833SRU0-F1
#
_entry.id   AF-A0A833SRU0-F1
#
_cell.length_a   1.000
_cell.length_b   1.000
_cell.length_c   1.000
_cell.angle_alpha   90.00
_cell.angle_beta   90.00
_cell.angle_gamma   90.00
#
_symmetry.space_group_name_H-M   'P 1'
#
loop_
_entity.id
_entity.type
_entity.pdbx_description
1 polymer ?
#
loop_
_entity_poly.entity_id
_entity_poly.type
_entity_poly.pdbx_seq_one_letter_code
_entity_poly.pdbx_strand_id
1 'polypeptide(L)'
;MSFQGWSIEDVYETVKGFGFRGRCLSLLLATIHFFFVLAIPILCCLRVDNLISSTWAVVLTPLWILDVIYYGSVVFALVFSSGKLYTFSKQLLLLVVQIFIVMKLDGVVHWSLLAVLTPYFTCDVLNLLEVVIGGVLGHQMLVSDSVGACVSQTEEIETERQLLVKAVTRKTALTLLRIVQALLIGMKVDGSLNGTTWWRVMSPVWILVPYLFWYPIKKYINSTSAHRLLDAVLTVGVIFMLVAPLFLLSTRLEGRRMSSFDIVMPWLLLMGVSFLFLLCAITLAGVERVIQSGVQPTRRHAQSPPYRHDYVAVDMD
;
A
#
# COMPACT_ATOMS: atom_id res chain seq x y z
N MET A 1 20.65 -27.16 -18.40
CA MET A 1 19.20 -27.47 -18.32
C MET A 1 18.44 -26.15 -18.29
N SER A 2 17.89 -25.76 -19.45
CA SER A 2 17.09 -24.54 -19.62
C SER A 2 15.62 -24.88 -19.44
N PHE A 3 15.00 -24.40 -18.37
CA PHE A 3 13.54 -24.45 -18.26
C PHE A 3 12.95 -23.35 -19.15
N GLN A 4 12.22 -23.80 -20.16
CA GLN A 4 11.55 -23.03 -21.20
C GLN A 4 10.55 -22.01 -20.63
N GLY A 5 10.74 -20.75 -21.02
CA GLY A 5 9.77 -20.10 -21.91
C GLY A 5 8.40 -19.76 -21.33
N TRP A 6 8.35 -19.05 -20.20
CA TRP A 6 7.18 -18.23 -19.87
C TRP A 6 7.58 -16.75 -20.01
N SER A 7 7.08 -16.09 -21.05
CA SER A 7 7.17 -14.63 -21.14
C SER A 7 6.16 -13.99 -20.19
N ILE A 8 6.40 -12.74 -19.77
CA ILE A 8 5.42 -11.99 -18.96
C ILE A 8 4.10 -11.84 -19.71
N GLU A 9 4.15 -11.72 -21.05
CA GLU A 9 2.98 -11.82 -21.93
C GLU A 9 2.21 -13.13 -21.76
N ASP A 10 2.86 -14.28 -21.63
CA ASP A 10 2.19 -15.58 -21.45
C ASP A 10 1.50 -15.66 -20.09
N VAL A 11 2.11 -15.13 -19.02
CA VAL A 11 1.46 -15.01 -17.71
C VAL A 11 0.26 -14.08 -17.80
N TYR A 12 0.41 -12.94 -18.48
CA TYR A 12 -0.64 -11.95 -18.64
C TYR A 12 -1.83 -12.49 -19.45
N GLU A 13 -1.56 -13.20 -20.56
CA GLU A 13 -2.58 -13.87 -21.36
C GLU A 13 -3.20 -15.07 -20.62
N THR A 14 -2.44 -15.78 -19.79
CA THR A 14 -3.00 -16.82 -18.89
C THR A 14 -3.93 -16.23 -17.83
N VAL A 15 -3.57 -15.08 -17.26
CA VAL A 15 -4.40 -14.35 -16.29
C VAL A 15 -5.64 -13.74 -16.95
N LYS A 16 -5.50 -13.27 -18.19
CA LYS A 16 -6.59 -12.73 -19.02
C LYS A 16 -7.54 -13.84 -19.52
N GLY A 17 -7.01 -15.03 -19.75
CA GLY A 17 -7.71 -16.25 -20.12
C GLY A 17 -8.40 -16.97 -18.95
N PHE A 18 -8.23 -16.51 -17.71
CA PHE A 18 -9.00 -17.00 -16.58
C PHE A 18 -10.49 -16.60 -16.75
N GLY A 19 -11.26 -17.53 -17.31
CA GLY A 19 -12.72 -17.49 -17.29
C GLY A 19 -13.29 -17.50 -15.87
N PHE A 20 -14.59 -17.74 -15.73
CA PHE A 20 -15.29 -17.73 -14.43
C PHE A 20 -14.56 -18.49 -13.30
N ARG A 21 -13.98 -19.66 -13.63
CA ARG A 21 -13.25 -20.51 -12.67
C ARG A 21 -11.98 -19.85 -12.11
N GLY A 22 -11.22 -19.13 -12.94
CA GLY A 22 -10.00 -18.46 -12.47
C GLY A 22 -10.28 -17.23 -11.64
N ARG A 23 -11.36 -16.49 -11.93
CA ARG A 23 -11.82 -15.38 -11.08
C ARG A 23 -12.28 -15.87 -9.71
N CYS A 24 -13.01 -16.99 -9.66
CA CYS A 24 -13.40 -17.62 -8.40
C CYS A 24 -12.18 -18.04 -7.57
N LEU A 25 -11.16 -18.62 -8.22
CA LEU A 25 -9.89 -18.96 -7.56
C LEU A 25 -9.15 -17.72 -7.03
N SER A 26 -9.05 -16.65 -7.82
CA SER A 26 -8.42 -15.40 -7.39
C SER A 26 -9.16 -14.74 -6.23
N LEU A 27 -10.50 -14.75 -6.25
CA LEU A 27 -11.32 -14.26 -5.15
C LEU A 27 -11.15 -15.09 -3.88
N LEU A 28 -11.13 -16.42 -4.02
CA LEU A 28 -10.87 -17.33 -2.91
C LEU A 28 -9.49 -17.07 -2.30
N LEU A 29 -8.45 -16.95 -3.13
CA LEU A 29 -7.09 -16.66 -2.68
C LEU A 29 -6.99 -15.30 -2.00
N ALA A 30 -7.61 -14.26 -2.57
CA ALA A 30 -7.65 -12.93 -1.97
C ALA A 30 -8.37 -12.94 -0.61
N THR A 31 -9.46 -13.69 -0.49
CA THR A 31 -10.22 -13.85 0.77
C THR A 31 -9.41 -14.58 1.83
N ILE A 32 -8.77 -15.70 1.47
CA ILE A 32 -7.88 -16.43 2.37
C ILE A 32 -6.74 -15.52 2.84
N HIS A 33 -6.09 -14.81 1.91
CA HIS A 33 -5.01 -13.89 2.23
C HIS A 33 -5.47 -12.75 3.15
N PHE A 34 -6.66 -12.18 2.90
CA PHE A 34 -7.23 -11.14 3.75
C PHE A 34 -7.44 -11.60 5.20
N PHE A 35 -8.08 -12.76 5.40
CA PHE A 35 -8.26 -13.33 6.74
C PHE A 35 -6.91 -13.67 7.40
N PHE A 36 -5.95 -14.13 6.62
CA PHE A 36 -4.60 -14.42 7.11
C PHE A 36 -3.88 -13.16 7.60
N VAL A 37 -3.97 -12.05 6.86
CA VAL A 37 -3.42 -10.75 7.26
C VAL A 37 -4.15 -10.21 8.49
N LEU A 38 -5.48 -10.37 8.59
CA LEU A 38 -6.26 -9.96 9.76
C LEU A 38 -5.90 -10.75 11.04
N ALA A 39 -5.46 -12.00 10.90
CA ALA A 39 -5.06 -12.81 12.05
C ALA A 39 -3.89 -12.15 12.83
N ILE A 40 -2.99 -11.44 12.14
CA ILE A 40 -1.81 -10.80 12.75
C ILE A 40 -2.20 -9.79 13.84
N PRO A 41 -2.93 -8.71 13.55
CA PRO A 41 -3.32 -7.74 14.59
C PRO A 41 -4.22 -8.36 15.66
N ILE A 42 -5.08 -9.33 15.31
CA ILE A 42 -5.97 -10.00 16.29
C ILE A 42 -5.14 -10.79 17.31
N LEU A 43 -4.21 -11.63 16.86
CA LEU A 43 -3.34 -12.41 17.75
C LEU A 43 -2.46 -11.50 18.62
N CYS A 44 -1.94 -10.41 18.05
CA CYS A 44 -1.22 -9.38 18.83
C CYS A 44 -2.11 -8.79 19.93
N CYS A 45 -3.36 -8.43 19.63
CA CYS A 45 -4.28 -7.88 20.63
C CYS A 45 -4.56 -8.88 21.77
N LEU A 46 -4.81 -10.14 21.43
CA LEU A 46 -5.02 -11.21 22.42
C LEU A 46 -3.79 -11.38 23.31
N ARG A 47 -2.58 -11.28 22.74
CA ARG A 47 -1.34 -11.42 23.50
C ARG A 47 -1.10 -10.24 24.43
N VAL A 48 -1.25 -9.01 23.94
CA VAL A 48 -1.07 -7.78 24.75
C VAL A 48 -2.06 -7.74 25.90
N ASP A 49 -3.29 -8.21 25.68
CA ASP A 49 -4.34 -8.26 26.72
C ASP A 49 -4.19 -9.48 27.65
N ASN A 50 -3.11 -10.26 27.51
CA ASN A 50 -2.80 -11.47 28.30
C ASN A 50 -3.87 -12.57 28.24
N LEU A 51 -4.67 -12.61 27.16
CA LEU A 51 -5.65 -13.69 26.92
C LEU A 51 -4.99 -14.97 26.41
N ILE A 52 -3.81 -14.85 25.82
CA ILE A 52 -2.95 -15.98 25.44
C ILE A 52 -1.57 -15.82 26.06
N SER A 53 -0.96 -16.93 26.47
CA SER A 53 0.35 -16.97 27.16
C SER A 53 1.53 -17.34 26.24
N SER A 54 1.28 -17.54 24.95
CA SER A 54 2.30 -17.95 23.98
C SER A 54 3.42 -16.91 23.79
N THR A 55 4.59 -17.34 23.32
CA THR A 55 5.68 -16.41 22.96
C THR A 55 5.29 -15.54 21.76
N TRP A 56 5.89 -14.35 21.66
CA TRP A 56 5.72 -13.43 20.53
C TRP A 56 6.15 -14.07 19.22
N ALA A 57 7.18 -14.91 19.24
CA ALA A 57 7.56 -15.72 18.09
C ALA A 57 6.40 -16.58 17.55
N VAL A 58 5.62 -17.22 18.43
CA VAL A 58 4.45 -18.04 18.04
C VAL A 58 3.27 -17.16 17.62
N VAL A 59 3.02 -16.06 18.34
CA VAL A 59 1.93 -15.11 18.03
C VAL A 59 2.08 -14.52 16.62
N LEU A 60 3.31 -14.28 16.18
CA LEU A 60 3.63 -13.72 14.87
C LEU A 60 3.83 -14.78 13.78
N THR A 61 3.44 -16.05 14.01
CA THR A 61 3.50 -17.11 12.98
C THR A 61 2.89 -16.73 11.64
N PRO A 62 1.69 -16.10 11.57
CA PRO A 62 1.16 -15.67 10.29
C PRO A 62 2.05 -14.65 9.56
N LEU A 63 2.69 -13.74 10.31
CA LEU A 63 3.64 -12.78 9.75
C LEU A 63 4.90 -13.48 9.20
N TRP A 64 5.46 -14.44 9.93
CA TRP A 64 6.62 -15.22 9.46
C TRP A 64 6.32 -15.97 8.15
N ILE A 65 5.12 -16.51 8.01
CA ILE A 65 4.70 -17.18 6.77
C ILE A 65 4.66 -16.17 5.60
N LEU A 66 4.13 -14.97 5.82
CA LEU A 66 4.16 -13.90 4.80
C LEU A 66 5.59 -13.48 4.46
N ASP A 67 6.47 -13.38 5.47
CA ASP A 67 7.87 -13.04 5.26
C ASP A 67 8.59 -14.09 4.43
N VAL A 68 8.39 -15.39 4.72
CA VAL A 68 9.01 -16.46 3.92
C VAL A 68 8.62 -16.35 2.45
N ILE A 69 7.34 -16.06 2.16
CA ILE A 69 6.86 -15.85 0.79
C ILE A 69 7.50 -14.59 0.19
N TYR A 70 7.48 -13.48 0.93
CA TYR A 70 8.01 -12.19 0.48
C TYR A 70 9.52 -12.26 0.22
N TYR A 71 10.32 -12.61 1.22
CA TYR A 71 11.77 -12.71 1.09
C TYR A 71 12.19 -13.81 0.12
N GLY A 72 11.44 -14.91 0.01
CA GLY A 72 11.64 -15.90 -1.04
C GLY A 72 11.51 -15.30 -2.45
N SER A 73 10.49 -14.46 -2.68
CA SER A 73 10.31 -13.74 -3.94
C SER A 73 11.42 -12.71 -4.21
N VAL A 74 11.91 -12.05 -3.17
CA VAL A 74 13.02 -11.08 -3.28
C VAL A 74 14.33 -11.81 -3.62
N VAL A 75 14.63 -12.92 -2.96
CA VAL A 75 15.82 -13.74 -3.24
C VAL A 75 15.76 -14.25 -4.68
N PHE A 76 14.60 -14.74 -5.12
CA PHE A 76 14.39 -15.10 -6.52
C PHE A 76 14.70 -13.91 -7.45
N ALA A 77 14.12 -12.74 -7.19
CA ALA A 77 14.38 -11.54 -7.98
C ALA A 77 15.86 -11.11 -7.98
N LEU A 78 16.59 -11.35 -6.89
CA LEU A 78 18.03 -11.07 -6.80
C LEU A 78 18.86 -12.01 -7.69
N VAL A 79 18.54 -13.30 -7.67
CA VAL A 79 19.25 -14.32 -8.48
C VAL A 79 19.07 -14.08 -9.97
N PHE A 80 17.88 -13.63 -10.39
CA PHE A 80 17.53 -13.49 -11.80
C PHE A 80 17.65 -12.07 -12.36
N SER A 81 18.04 -11.07 -11.55
CA SER A 81 18.10 -9.66 -12.00
C SER A 81 19.37 -8.97 -11.51
N SER A 82 20.21 -8.53 -12.45
CA SER A 82 21.41 -7.74 -12.16
C SER A 82 21.05 -6.38 -11.54
N GLY A 83 21.75 -5.99 -10.47
CA GLY A 83 21.65 -4.63 -9.90
C GLY A 83 20.70 -4.44 -8.71
N LYS A 84 20.17 -5.51 -8.10
CA LYS A 84 19.20 -5.41 -6.96
C LYS A 84 19.77 -5.67 -5.56
N LEU A 85 21.10 -5.82 -5.42
CA LEU A 85 21.76 -6.12 -4.13
C LEU A 85 21.46 -5.09 -3.05
N TYR A 86 21.43 -3.81 -3.41
CA TYR A 86 21.17 -2.73 -2.48
C TYR A 86 19.75 -2.78 -1.90
N THR A 87 18.74 -2.96 -2.75
CA THR A 87 17.33 -3.13 -2.34
C THR A 87 17.15 -4.37 -1.47
N PHE A 88 17.78 -5.48 -1.85
CA PHE A 88 17.78 -6.71 -1.05
C PHE A 88 18.39 -6.48 0.34
N SER A 89 19.53 -5.79 0.41
CA SER A 89 20.22 -5.50 1.68
C SER A 89 19.34 -4.66 2.61
N LYS A 90 18.63 -3.65 2.08
CA LYS A 90 17.68 -2.84 2.86
C LYS A 90 16.49 -3.65 3.37
N GLN A 91 15.95 -4.56 2.55
CA GLN A 91 14.88 -5.44 2.98
C GLN A 91 15.36 -6.42 4.07
N LEU A 92 16.57 -6.97 3.93
CA LEU A 92 17.17 -7.84 4.95
C LEU A 92 17.34 -7.11 6.30
N LEU A 93 17.75 -5.84 6.27
CA LEU A 93 17.81 -5.01 7.49
C LEU A 93 16.44 -4.90 8.18
N LEU A 94 15.34 -4.78 7.43
CA LEU A 94 13.99 -4.76 8.00
C LEU A 94 13.60 -6.10 8.63
N LEU A 95 13.98 -7.23 8.03
CA LEU A 95 13.81 -8.56 8.63
C LEU A 95 14.57 -8.67 9.95
N VAL A 96 15.82 -8.18 9.98
CA VAL A 96 16.65 -8.18 11.20
C VAL A 96 15.98 -7.38 12.31
N VAL A 97 15.40 -6.21 12.01
CA VAL A 97 14.63 -5.42 12.99
C VAL A 97 13.47 -6.21 13.55
N GLN A 98 12.70 -6.88 12.69
CA GLN A 98 11.55 -7.67 13.11
C GLN A 98 11.99 -8.80 14.07
N ILE A 99 13.06 -9.52 13.73
CA ILE A 99 13.63 -10.56 14.60
C ILE A 99 14.05 -9.97 15.95
N PHE A 100 14.78 -8.86 15.96
CA PHE A 100 15.22 -8.22 17.21
C PHE A 100 14.06 -7.71 18.07
N ILE A 101 13.00 -7.17 17.47
CA ILE A 101 11.79 -6.77 18.19
C ILE A 101 11.18 -7.99 18.88
N VAL A 102 11.03 -9.11 18.19
CA VAL A 102 10.48 -10.34 18.77
C VAL A 102 11.35 -10.87 19.91
N MET A 103 12.66 -10.93 19.71
CA MET A 103 13.59 -11.36 20.76
C MET A 103 13.54 -10.47 22.00
N LYS A 104 13.38 -9.14 21.82
CA LYS A 104 13.20 -8.21 22.94
C LYS A 104 11.86 -8.38 23.63
N LEU A 105 10.77 -8.56 22.87
CA LEU A 105 9.42 -8.78 23.40
C LEU A 105 9.31 -10.10 24.18
N ASP A 106 10.02 -11.15 23.73
CA ASP A 106 10.12 -12.45 24.44
C ASP A 106 11.11 -12.43 25.61
N GLY A 107 11.79 -11.30 25.86
CA GLY A 107 12.75 -11.16 26.95
C GLY A 107 14.06 -11.93 26.75
N VAL A 108 14.33 -12.42 25.54
CA VAL A 108 15.59 -13.11 25.18
C VAL A 108 16.75 -12.12 25.11
N VAL A 109 16.48 -10.88 24.69
CA VAL A 109 17.47 -9.81 24.55
C VAL A 109 17.13 -8.63 25.46
N HIS A 110 18.09 -8.21 26.29
CA HIS A 110 17.93 -7.11 27.25
C HIS A 110 18.52 -5.77 26.78
N TRP A 111 18.90 -5.65 25.51
CA TRP A 111 19.42 -4.39 24.97
C TRP A 111 18.38 -3.27 25.02
N SER A 112 18.83 -2.01 24.99
CA SER A 112 17.93 -0.86 24.84
C SER A 112 17.07 -0.99 23.57
N LEU A 113 15.84 -0.45 23.60
CA LEU A 113 14.96 -0.42 22.43
C LEU A 113 15.64 0.31 21.27
N LEU A 114 16.39 1.37 21.58
CA LEU A 114 17.20 2.07 20.57
C LEU A 114 18.24 1.16 19.89
N ALA A 115 18.94 0.32 20.66
CA ALA A 115 19.88 -0.64 20.08
C ALA A 115 19.17 -1.66 19.17
N VAL A 116 18.01 -2.16 19.59
CA VAL A 116 17.16 -3.06 18.77
C VAL A 116 16.69 -2.40 17.48
N LEU A 117 16.42 -1.09 17.49
CA LEU A 117 15.99 -0.32 16.32
C LEU A 117 17.16 0.19 15.44
N THR A 118 18.42 -0.12 15.76
CA THR A 118 19.58 0.31 14.96
C THR A 118 19.47 -0.01 13.46
N PRO A 119 19.06 -1.23 13.04
CA PRO A 119 18.94 -1.51 11.61
C PRO A 119 17.77 -0.74 10.97
N TYR A 120 16.74 -0.39 11.73
CA TYR A 120 15.64 0.48 11.27
C TYR A 120 16.14 1.91 11.01
N PHE A 121 16.90 2.48 11.95
CA PHE A 121 17.52 3.80 11.76
C PHE A 121 18.48 3.82 10.58
N THR A 122 19.24 2.73 10.37
CA THR A 122 20.12 2.58 9.21
C THR A 122 19.33 2.64 7.91
N CYS A 123 18.21 1.90 7.81
CA CYS A 123 17.31 1.97 6.66
C CYS A 123 16.77 3.39 6.42
N ASP A 124 16.41 4.10 7.49
CA ASP A 124 15.88 5.46 7.40
C ASP A 124 16.92 6.49 6.95
N VAL A 125 18.17 6.37 7.41
CA VAL A 125 19.29 7.18 6.92
C VAL A 125 19.57 6.91 5.44
N LEU A 126 19.56 5.64 5.03
CA LEU A 126 19.71 5.27 3.61
C LEU A 126 18.57 5.83 2.75
N ASN A 127 17.32 5.77 3.24
CA ASN A 127 16.17 6.38 2.57
C ASN A 127 16.33 7.90 2.43
N LEU A 128 16.84 8.58 3.45
CA LEU A 128 17.12 10.02 3.39
C LEU A 128 18.18 10.33 2.34
N LEU A 129 19.28 9.57 2.30
CA LEU A 129 20.34 9.74 1.31
C LEU A 129 19.81 9.56 -0.11
N GLU A 130 18.97 8.55 -0.37
CA GLU A 130 18.32 8.36 -1.68
C GLU A 130 17.47 9.56 -2.10
N VAL A 131 16.73 10.15 -1.16
CA VAL A 131 15.88 11.32 -1.42
C VAL A 131 16.72 12.53 -1.78
N VAL A 132 17.81 12.75 -1.06
CA VAL A 132 18.73 13.85 -1.33
C VAL A 132 19.45 13.65 -2.66
N ILE A 133 20.01 12.45 -2.90
CA ILE A 133 20.69 12.12 -4.17
C ILE A 133 19.73 12.25 -5.34
N GLY A 134 18.51 11.69 -5.24
CA GLY A 134 17.49 11.81 -6.28
C GLY A 134 17.07 13.26 -6.52
N GLY A 135 17.01 14.08 -5.46
CA GLY A 135 16.75 15.51 -5.57
C GLY A 135 17.89 16.28 -6.26
N VAL A 136 19.15 15.98 -5.93
CA VAL A 136 20.33 16.61 -6.55
C VAL A 136 20.45 16.21 -8.01
N LEU A 137 20.33 14.93 -8.33
CA LEU A 137 20.37 14.42 -9.70
C LEU A 137 19.22 14.99 -10.54
N GLY A 138 18.00 15.00 -10.01
CA GLY A 138 16.84 15.61 -10.68
C GLY A 138 17.05 17.10 -10.91
N HIS A 139 17.66 17.82 -9.97
CA HIS A 139 17.98 19.23 -10.16
C HIS A 139 19.04 19.44 -11.25
N GLN A 140 20.09 18.60 -11.28
CA GLN A 140 21.13 18.67 -12.30
C GLN A 140 20.58 18.39 -13.71
N MET A 141 19.69 17.40 -13.86
CA MET A 141 19.05 17.08 -15.13
C MET A 141 18.23 18.27 -15.67
N LEU A 142 17.42 18.90 -14.81
CA LEU A 142 16.64 20.08 -15.20
C LEU A 142 17.55 21.26 -15.63
N VAL A 143 18.68 21.45 -14.96
CA VAL A 143 19.67 22.47 -15.32
C VAL A 143 20.35 22.13 -16.65
N SER A 144 20.79 20.88 -16.87
CA SER A 144 21.43 20.49 -18.13
C SER A 144 20.49 20.61 -19.32
N ASP A 145 19.22 20.23 -19.16
CA ASP A 145 18.22 20.30 -20.23
C ASP A 145 17.93 21.75 -20.63
N SER A 146 17.84 22.66 -19.66
CA SER A 146 17.68 24.10 -19.93
C SER A 146 18.85 24.70 -20.74
N VAL A 147 20.08 24.30 -20.43
CA VAL A 147 21.28 24.79 -21.12
C VAL A 147 21.38 24.19 -22.53
N GLY A 148 21.07 22.89 -22.68
CA GLY A 148 21.11 22.17 -23.95
C GLY A 148 20.06 22.64 -24.96
N ALA A 149 18.89 23.10 -24.48
CA ALA A 149 17.85 23.65 -25.34
C ALA A 149 18.20 25.06 -25.90
N CYS A 150 19.24 25.73 -25.39
CA CYS A 150 19.55 27.14 -25.71
C CYS A 150 18.35 28.10 -25.52
N VAL A 151 17.40 27.69 -24.68
CA VAL A 151 16.19 28.44 -24.33
C VAL A 151 16.46 29.12 -22.99
N SER A 152 16.33 30.45 -22.95
CA SER A 152 16.33 31.21 -21.70
C SER A 152 15.23 30.66 -20.77
N GLN A 153 15.59 30.29 -19.54
CA GLN A 153 14.70 29.87 -18.43
C GLN A 153 13.20 30.12 -18.71
N THR A 154 12.50 29.14 -19.26
CA THR A 154 11.04 29.23 -19.41
C THR A 154 10.38 29.09 -18.05
N GLU A 155 9.26 29.80 -17.86
CA GLU A 155 8.45 29.75 -16.63
C GLU A 155 8.14 28.31 -16.21
N GLU A 156 7.95 27.41 -17.18
CA GLU A 156 7.72 25.98 -16.98
C GLU A 156 8.86 25.27 -16.24
N ILE A 157 10.13 25.46 -16.65
CA ILE A 157 11.28 24.81 -16.02
C ILE A 157 11.47 25.27 -14.57
N GLU A 158 11.25 26.55 -14.29
CA GLU A 158 11.32 27.09 -12.92
C GLU A 158 10.18 26.52 -12.06
N THR A 159 8.98 26.32 -12.62
CA THR A 159 7.90 25.67 -11.87
C THR A 159 8.21 24.20 -11.55
N GLU A 160 8.76 23.44 -12.49
CA GLU A 160 9.16 22.04 -12.26
C GLU A 160 10.23 21.92 -11.18
N ARG A 161 11.22 22.82 -11.21
CA ARG A 161 12.25 22.92 -10.18
C ARG A 161 11.67 23.20 -8.80
N GLN A 162 10.74 24.15 -8.69
CA GLN A 162 10.08 24.46 -7.43
C GLN A 162 9.27 23.27 -6.91
N LEU A 163 8.58 22.54 -7.79
CA LEU A 163 7.86 21.32 -7.44
C LEU A 163 8.81 20.22 -6.95
N LEU A 164 9.97 20.04 -7.58
CA LEU A 164 10.99 19.08 -7.16
C LEU A 164 11.52 19.43 -5.77
N VAL A 165 11.97 20.67 -5.55
CA VAL A 165 12.48 21.13 -4.25
C VAL A 165 11.43 20.97 -3.17
N LYS A 166 10.17 21.32 -3.46
CA LYS A 166 9.06 21.14 -2.53
C LYS A 166 8.82 19.67 -2.21
N ALA A 167 8.90 18.78 -3.20
CA ALA A 167 8.71 17.35 -3.00
C ALA A 167 9.83 16.74 -2.15
N VAL A 168 11.09 17.08 -2.43
CA VAL A 168 12.29 16.62 -1.69
C VAL A 168 12.26 17.14 -0.26
N THR A 169 12.03 18.43 -0.06
CA THR A 169 11.94 19.05 1.27
C THR A 169 10.82 18.41 2.10
N ARG A 170 9.63 18.23 1.50
CA ARG A 170 8.51 17.57 2.17
C ARG A 170 8.85 16.13 2.58
N LYS A 171 9.41 15.33 1.66
CA LYS A 171 9.75 13.93 1.93
C LYS A 171 10.83 13.82 3.01
N THR A 172 11.82 14.70 2.97
CA THR A 172 12.89 14.80 3.98
C THR A 172 12.33 15.15 5.35
N ALA A 173 11.50 16.19 5.43
CA ALA A 173 10.88 16.63 6.69
C ALA A 173 10.02 15.53 7.33
N LEU A 174 9.18 14.85 6.54
CA LEU A 174 8.35 13.74 7.03
C LEU A 174 9.19 12.55 7.52
N THR A 175 10.31 12.27 6.86
CA THR A 175 11.21 11.17 7.26
C THR A 175 11.96 11.52 8.54
N LEU A 176 12.46 12.75 8.68
CA LEU A 176 13.07 13.23 9.93
C LEU A 176 12.07 13.16 11.10
N LEU A 177 10.83 13.56 10.88
CA LEU A 177 9.76 13.48 11.88
C LEU A 177 9.54 12.04 12.35
N ARG A 178 9.57 11.07 11.43
CA ARG A 178 9.49 9.63 11.75
C ARG A 178 10.68 9.14 12.56
N ILE A 179 11.90 9.53 12.21
CA ILE A 179 13.11 9.17 12.96
C ILE A 179 13.03 9.71 14.38
N VAL A 180 12.67 10.99 14.54
CA VAL A 180 12.49 11.63 15.85
C VAL A 180 11.40 10.90 16.66
N GLN A 181 10.28 10.51 16.03
CA GLN A 181 9.23 9.74 16.68
C GLN A 181 9.75 8.40 17.23
N ALA A 182 10.50 7.65 16.42
CA ALA A 182 11.07 6.37 16.83
C ALA A 182 12.09 6.53 17.96
N LEU A 183 12.92 7.59 17.92
CA LEU A 183 13.87 7.91 18.99
C LEU A 183 13.15 8.25 20.31
N LEU A 184 12.11 9.10 20.26
CA LEU A 184 11.35 9.46 21.45
C LEU A 184 10.65 8.25 22.08
N ILE A 185 10.07 7.36 21.25
CA ILE A 185 9.46 6.11 21.72
C ILE A 185 10.53 5.21 22.36
N GLY A 186 11.68 5.04 21.69
CA GLY A 186 12.83 4.29 22.19
C GLY A 186 13.27 4.75 23.57
N MET A 187 13.60 6.03 23.70
CA MET A 187 14.04 6.65 24.95
C MET A 187 12.97 6.58 26.05
N LYS A 188 11.68 6.65 25.70
CA LYS A 188 10.58 6.53 26.67
C LYS A 188 10.46 5.11 27.19
N VAL A 189 10.52 4.11 26.31
CA VAL A 189 10.44 2.69 26.70
C VAL A 189 11.67 2.27 27.51
N ASP A 190 12.85 2.81 27.19
CA ASP A 190 14.10 2.55 27.92
C ASP A 190 14.17 3.31 29.27
N GLY A 191 13.14 4.07 29.64
CA GLY A 191 13.04 4.76 30.91
C GLY A 191 13.78 6.09 31.00
N SER A 192 14.48 6.52 29.95
CA SER A 192 15.20 7.80 29.93
C SER A 192 14.27 9.01 30.01
N LEU A 193 13.00 8.86 29.60
CA LEU A 193 11.98 9.92 29.59
C LEU A 193 10.82 9.65 30.57
N ASN A 194 11.09 9.09 31.75
CA ASN A 194 10.03 8.72 32.70
C ASN A 194 9.10 9.89 33.10
N GLY A 195 9.63 11.10 33.25
CA GLY A 195 8.86 12.29 33.63
C GLY A 195 7.98 12.92 32.52
N THR A 196 8.02 12.42 31.29
CA THR A 196 7.20 12.97 30.18
C THR A 196 5.96 12.12 29.91
N THR A 197 4.82 12.76 29.62
CA THR A 197 3.59 12.06 29.22
C THR A 197 3.72 11.45 27.82
N TRP A 198 2.93 10.41 27.53
CA TRP A 198 2.95 9.78 26.20
C TRP A 198 2.46 10.73 25.09
N TRP A 199 1.57 11.66 25.45
CA TRP A 199 1.15 12.74 24.57
C TRP A 199 2.32 13.58 24.06
N ARG A 200 3.32 13.87 24.91
CA ARG A 200 4.50 14.63 24.51
C ARG A 200 5.45 13.80 23.65
N VAL A 201 5.59 12.51 23.96
CA VAL A 201 6.40 11.55 23.18
C VAL A 201 5.86 11.39 21.76
N MET A 202 4.54 11.51 21.58
CA MET A 202 3.87 11.47 20.27
C MET A 202 3.83 12.84 19.55
N SER A 203 4.58 13.84 20.02
CA SER A 203 4.57 15.18 19.41
C SER A 203 4.92 15.23 17.92
N PRO A 204 5.87 14.42 17.39
CA PRO A 204 6.09 14.35 15.96
C PRO A 204 4.83 13.93 15.19
N VAL A 205 4.11 12.92 15.67
CA VAL A 205 2.84 12.48 15.08
C VAL A 205 1.79 13.59 15.10
N TRP A 206 1.70 14.37 16.18
CA TRP A 206 0.74 15.48 16.27
C TRP A 206 1.00 16.61 15.28
N ILE A 207 2.22 16.75 14.76
CA ILE A 207 2.52 17.67 13.65
C ILE A 207 2.01 17.09 12.31
N LEU A 208 2.04 15.76 12.15
CA LEU A 208 1.55 15.08 10.95
C LEU A 208 0.02 15.11 10.84
N VAL A 209 -0.71 15.01 11.95
CA VAL A 209 -2.18 15.00 11.96
C VAL A 209 -2.80 16.21 11.24
N PRO A 210 -2.51 17.48 11.62
CA PRO A 210 -3.08 18.64 10.93
C PRO A 210 -2.64 18.72 9.47
N TYR A 211 -1.41 18.27 9.15
CA TYR A 211 -0.95 18.17 7.78
C TYR A 211 -1.82 17.20 6.94
N LEU A 212 -2.25 16.08 7.51
CA LEU A 212 -3.18 15.16 6.84
C LEU A 212 -4.57 15.79 6.66
N PHE A 213 -5.11 16.43 7.70
CA PHE A 213 -6.41 17.12 7.62
C PHE A 213 -6.43 18.33 6.68
N TRP A 214 -5.26 18.91 6.37
CA TRP A 214 -5.16 19.96 5.35
C TRP A 214 -5.46 19.46 3.93
N TYR A 215 -5.15 18.19 3.63
CA TYR A 215 -5.37 17.60 2.31
C TYR A 215 -6.82 17.65 1.82
N PRO A 216 -7.84 17.16 2.58
CA PRO A 216 -9.22 17.22 2.14
C PRO A 216 -9.74 18.65 2.01
N ILE A 217 -9.27 19.59 2.85
CA ILE A 217 -9.63 21.01 2.75
C ILE A 217 -9.14 21.58 1.42
N LYS A 218 -7.87 21.36 1.09
CA LYS A 218 -7.29 21.78 -0.18
C LYS A 218 -7.99 21.11 -1.37
N LYS A 219 -8.29 19.82 -1.27
CA LYS A 219 -9.02 19.07 -2.30
C LYS A 219 -10.42 19.66 -2.51
N TYR A 220 -11.14 19.97 -1.43
CA TYR A 220 -12.48 20.56 -1.48
C TYR A 220 -12.49 21.92 -2.18
N ILE A 221 -11.55 22.80 -1.82
CA ILE A 221 -11.43 24.15 -2.40
C ILE A 221 -11.15 24.08 -3.91
N ASN A 222 -10.29 23.14 -4.33
CA ASN A 222 -9.84 23.04 -5.72
C ASN A 222 -10.72 22.10 -6.58
N SER A 223 -11.71 21.42 -6.01
CA SER A 223 -12.49 20.41 -6.74
C SER A 223 -13.58 21.05 -7.60
N THR A 224 -13.57 20.68 -8.88
CA THR A 224 -14.62 21.00 -9.86
C THR A 224 -15.73 19.95 -9.92
N SER A 225 -15.67 18.90 -9.08
CA SER A 225 -16.64 17.80 -9.10
C SER A 225 -18.00 18.21 -8.51
N ALA A 226 -19.08 17.65 -9.08
CA ALA A 226 -20.44 17.86 -8.58
C ALA A 226 -20.63 17.36 -7.13
N HIS A 227 -19.86 16.35 -6.71
CA HIS A 227 -19.96 15.71 -5.40
C HIS A 227 -18.81 16.09 -4.44
N ARG A 228 -18.23 17.28 -4.61
CA ARG A 228 -17.05 17.75 -3.86
C ARG A 228 -17.18 17.62 -2.33
N LEU A 229 -18.38 17.89 -1.78
CA LEU A 229 -18.61 17.83 -0.33
C LEU A 229 -18.58 16.39 0.17
N LEU A 230 -19.23 15.48 -0.55
CA LEU A 230 -19.27 14.07 -0.20
C LEU A 230 -17.86 13.46 -0.24
N ASP A 231 -17.07 13.76 -1.28
CA ASP A 231 -15.68 13.31 -1.40
C ASP A 231 -14.79 13.86 -0.28
N ALA A 232 -14.95 15.14 0.07
CA ALA A 232 -14.22 15.75 1.18
C ALA A 232 -14.59 15.11 2.54
N VAL A 233 -15.88 14.91 2.81
CA VAL A 233 -16.36 14.28 4.05
C VAL A 233 -15.87 12.83 4.16
N LEU A 234 -15.95 12.05 3.08
CA LEU A 234 -15.42 10.69 3.04
C LEU A 234 -13.91 10.67 3.30
N THR A 235 -13.16 11.57 2.66
CA THR A 235 -11.71 11.69 2.87
C THR A 235 -11.38 12.05 4.34
N VAL A 236 -12.12 12.99 4.94
CA VAL A 236 -11.99 13.35 6.36
C VAL A 236 -12.30 12.15 7.26
N GLY A 237 -13.35 11.39 6.96
CA GLY A 237 -13.70 10.18 7.70
C GLY A 237 -12.60 9.11 7.65
N VAL A 238 -12.01 8.88 6.48
CA VAL A 238 -10.86 7.96 6.31
C VAL A 238 -9.65 8.43 7.10
N ILE A 239 -9.31 9.73 7.05
CA ILE A 239 -8.19 10.29 7.83
C ILE A 239 -8.45 10.16 9.32
N PHE A 240 -9.68 10.41 9.79
CA PHE A 240 -10.05 10.21 11.18
C PHE A 240 -9.84 8.76 11.62
N MET A 241 -10.32 7.78 10.84
CA MET A 241 -10.10 6.36 11.13
C MET A 241 -8.62 5.96 11.09
N LEU A 242 -7.82 6.59 10.22
CA LEU A 242 -6.38 6.36 10.13
C LEU A 242 -5.64 6.87 11.38
N VAL A 243 -6.04 8.02 11.91
CA VAL A 243 -5.37 8.67 13.05
C VAL A 243 -5.93 8.19 14.40
N ALA A 244 -7.18 7.74 14.48
CA ALA A 244 -7.85 7.35 15.72
C ALA A 244 -7.05 6.36 16.58
N PRO A 245 -6.41 5.29 16.04
CA PRO A 245 -5.59 4.39 16.85
C PRO A 245 -4.42 5.06 17.56
N LEU A 246 -3.87 6.16 17.02
CA LEU A 246 -2.77 6.90 17.63
C LEU A 246 -3.23 7.63 18.90
N PHE A 247 -4.43 8.20 18.87
CA PHE A 247 -5.06 8.82 20.04
C PHE A 247 -5.49 7.78 21.07
N LEU A 248 -6.08 6.66 20.63
CA LEU A 248 -6.47 5.59 21.54
C LEU A 248 -5.23 4.97 22.21
N LEU A 249 -4.16 4.74 21.44
CA LEU A 249 -2.89 4.25 21.95
C LEU A 249 -2.28 5.20 22.97
N SER A 250 -2.21 6.52 22.69
CA SER A 250 -1.67 7.48 23.66
C SER A 250 -2.48 7.48 24.97
N THR A 251 -3.81 7.40 24.90
CA THR A 251 -4.65 7.34 26.10
C THR A 251 -4.46 6.05 26.90
N ARG A 252 -4.28 4.91 26.23
CA ARG A 252 -3.99 3.65 26.92
C ARG A 252 -2.63 3.65 27.57
N LEU A 253 -1.61 4.16 26.86
CA LEU A 253 -0.25 4.24 27.38
C LEU A 253 -0.16 5.17 28.61
N GLU A 254 -1.07 6.15 28.73
CA GLU A 254 -1.22 7.00 29.92
C GLU A 254 -1.95 6.32 31.09
N GLY A 255 -2.35 5.05 30.95
CA GLY A 255 -2.92 4.24 32.04
C GLY A 255 -4.43 4.01 31.95
N ARG A 256 -5.11 4.47 30.88
CA ARG A 256 -6.53 4.16 30.69
C ARG A 256 -6.70 2.67 30.35
N ARG A 257 -7.54 1.96 31.11
CA ARG A 257 -7.90 0.56 30.83
C ARG A 257 -8.74 0.49 29.55
N MET A 258 -8.17 -0.07 28.49
CA MET A 258 -8.81 -0.33 27.20
C MET A 258 -8.29 -1.65 26.64
N SER A 259 -9.10 -2.38 25.88
CA SER A 259 -8.62 -3.53 25.13
C SER A 259 -7.71 -3.10 23.98
N SER A 260 -6.77 -3.96 23.60
CA SER A 260 -5.90 -3.72 22.44
C SER A 260 -6.70 -3.76 21.15
N PHE A 261 -7.77 -4.56 21.15
CA PHE A 261 -8.66 -4.69 20.02
C PHE A 261 -9.35 -3.36 19.70
N ASP A 262 -9.84 -2.63 20.71
CA ASP A 262 -10.52 -1.33 20.54
C ASP A 262 -9.60 -0.28 19.89
N ILE A 263 -8.30 -0.35 20.19
CA ILE A 263 -7.29 0.56 19.62
C ILE A 263 -7.13 0.31 18.13
N VAL A 264 -7.03 -0.96 17.71
CA VAL A 264 -6.75 -1.34 16.31
C VAL A 264 -8.04 -1.41 15.48
N MET A 265 -9.21 -1.48 16.11
CA MET A 265 -10.52 -1.60 15.46
C MET A 265 -10.74 -0.60 14.30
N PRO A 266 -10.42 0.71 14.41
CA PRO A 266 -10.58 1.64 13.29
C PRO A 266 -9.82 1.20 12.02
N TRP A 267 -8.60 0.67 12.17
CA TRP A 267 -7.84 0.14 11.05
C TRP A 267 -8.41 -1.18 10.52
N LEU A 268 -8.89 -2.07 11.40
CA LEU A 268 -9.55 -3.32 10.96
C LEU A 268 -10.81 -3.03 10.15
N LEU A 269 -11.61 -2.05 10.57
CA LEU A 269 -12.79 -1.58 9.84
C LEU A 269 -12.40 -1.00 8.48
N LEU A 270 -11.36 -0.16 8.43
CA LEU A 270 -10.86 0.40 7.17
C LEU A 270 -10.39 -0.69 6.19
N MET A 271 -9.67 -1.69 6.70
CA MET A 271 -9.24 -2.85 5.92
C MET A 271 -10.43 -3.66 5.40
N GLY A 272 -11.45 -3.90 6.25
CA GLY A 272 -12.68 -4.59 5.86
C GLY A 272 -13.46 -3.86 4.78
N VAL A 273 -13.69 -2.56 4.93
CA VAL A 273 -14.37 -1.73 3.91
C VAL A 273 -13.59 -1.71 2.59
N SER A 274 -12.27 -1.56 2.65
CA SER A 274 -11.41 -1.58 1.46
C SER A 274 -11.47 -2.93 0.74
N PHE A 275 -11.49 -4.04 1.49
CA PHE A 275 -11.63 -5.37 0.94
C PHE A 275 -13.01 -5.61 0.31
N LEU A 276 -14.09 -5.15 0.97
CA LEU A 276 -15.44 -5.19 0.39
C LEU A 276 -15.52 -4.41 -0.92
N PHE A 277 -14.90 -3.23 -0.99
CA PHE A 277 -14.85 -2.44 -2.22
C PHE A 277 -14.11 -3.19 -3.34
N LEU A 278 -12.98 -3.83 -3.02
CA LEU A 278 -12.24 -4.66 -3.96
C LEU A 278 -13.07 -5.85 -4.45
N LEU A 279 -13.79 -6.55 -3.56
CA LEU A 279 -14.67 -7.64 -3.92
C LEU A 279 -15.79 -7.17 -4.87
N CYS A 280 -16.45 -6.06 -4.55
CA CYS A 280 -17.47 -5.46 -5.42
C CYS A 280 -16.91 -5.08 -6.79
N ALA A 281 -15.71 -4.49 -6.84
CA ALA A 281 -15.07 -4.12 -8.10
C ALA A 281 -14.78 -5.35 -8.97
N ILE A 282 -14.30 -6.45 -8.39
CA ILE A 282 -14.00 -7.69 -9.12
C ILE A 282 -15.29 -8.36 -9.61
N THR A 283 -16.36 -8.39 -8.80
CA THR A 283 -17.63 -8.98 -9.22
C THR A 283 -18.31 -8.16 -10.32
N LEU A 284 -18.33 -6.83 -10.21
CA LEU A 284 -18.89 -5.93 -11.24
C LEU A 284 -18.13 -6.00 -12.56
N ALA A 285 -16.80 -5.94 -12.52
CA ALA A 285 -15.95 -6.15 -13.72
C ALA A 285 -16.18 -7.54 -14.34
N GLY A 286 -16.63 -8.50 -13.52
CA GLY A 286 -17.02 -9.82 -13.96
C GLY A 286 -18.31 -9.84 -14.79
N VAL A 287 -19.32 -9.09 -14.34
CA VAL A 287 -20.66 -9.02 -14.96
C VAL A 287 -20.62 -8.35 -16.33
N GLU A 288 -19.91 -7.22 -16.46
CA GLU A 288 -19.82 -6.49 -17.74
C GLU A 288 -19.21 -7.35 -18.87
N ARG A 289 -18.20 -8.17 -18.54
CA ARG A 289 -17.57 -9.08 -19.52
C ARG A 289 -18.47 -10.26 -19.89
N VAL A 290 -19.28 -10.78 -18.97
CA VAL A 290 -20.22 -11.86 -19.26
C VAL A 290 -21.29 -11.37 -20.23
N ILE A 291 -21.80 -10.14 -20.04
CA ILE A 291 -22.79 -9.52 -20.93
C ILE A 291 -22.23 -9.32 -22.35
N GLN A 292 -20.96 -8.91 -22.49
CA GLN A 292 -20.32 -8.80 -23.81
C GLN A 292 -20.07 -10.16 -24.49
N SER A 293 -19.86 -11.23 -23.72
CA SER A 293 -19.66 -12.59 -24.24
C SER A 293 -20.96 -13.39 -24.45
N GLY A 294 -22.10 -12.84 -24.04
CA GLY A 294 -23.42 -13.45 -24.22
C GLY A 294 -23.87 -13.31 -25.66
N VAL A 295 -23.64 -14.35 -26.47
CA VAL A 295 -24.38 -14.74 -27.69
C VAL A 295 -25.05 -13.56 -28.42
N GLN A 296 -24.33 -12.96 -29.37
CA GLN A 296 -25.01 -12.40 -30.54
C GLN A 296 -25.84 -13.55 -31.14
N PRO A 297 -27.16 -13.42 -31.35
CA PRO A 297 -27.93 -14.47 -31.98
C PRO A 297 -27.34 -14.67 -33.38
N THR A 298 -26.72 -15.83 -33.58
CA THR A 298 -26.29 -16.29 -34.90
C THR A 298 -27.49 -16.15 -35.82
N ARG A 299 -27.43 -15.18 -36.73
CA ARG A 299 -28.42 -14.97 -37.78
C ARG A 299 -28.43 -16.25 -38.60
N ARG A 300 -29.30 -17.20 -38.25
CA ARG A 300 -29.57 -18.36 -39.11
C ARG A 300 -29.96 -17.78 -40.46
N HIS A 301 -29.14 -18.04 -41.47
CA HIS A 301 -29.55 -17.85 -42.85
C HIS A 301 -30.80 -18.70 -43.07
N ALA A 302 -31.96 -18.06 -43.03
CA ALA A 302 -33.19 -18.63 -43.54
C ALA A 302 -33.00 -18.75 -45.05
N GLN A 303 -32.74 -19.98 -45.50
CA GLN A 303 -32.91 -20.34 -46.90
C GLN A 303 -34.38 -20.11 -47.26
N SER A 304 -34.65 -19.13 -48.11
CA SER A 304 -35.94 -18.96 -48.77
C SER A 304 -36.09 -20.00 -49.90
N PRO A 305 -37.30 -20.57 -50.12
CA PRO A 305 -37.54 -21.51 -51.20
C PRO A 305 -37.68 -20.77 -52.56
N PRO A 306 -37.47 -21.46 -53.71
CA PRO A 306 -37.51 -20.82 -55.01
C PRO A 306 -38.96 -20.63 -55.46
N TYR A 307 -39.38 -19.37 -55.62
CA TYR A 307 -40.67 -19.05 -56.21
C TYR A 307 -40.48 -18.72 -57.70
N ARG A 308 -41.10 -19.57 -58.52
CA ARG A 308 -41.17 -19.57 -59.99
C ARG A 308 -42.12 -18.48 -60.46
N HIS A 309 -41.67 -17.60 -61.35
CA HIS A 309 -42.56 -16.74 -62.13
C HIS A 309 -42.43 -17.09 -63.61
N ASP A 310 -43.36 -17.91 -64.09
CA ASP A 310 -43.85 -17.87 -65.47
C ASP A 310 -44.79 -16.66 -65.60
N TYR A 311 -44.67 -15.90 -66.69
CA TYR A 311 -45.69 -15.12 -67.45
C TYR A 311 -44.90 -14.32 -68.50
N VAL A 312 -44.72 -14.86 -69.72
CA VAL A 312 -45.60 -14.72 -70.89
C VAL A 312 -45.81 -13.25 -71.29
N ALA A 313 -45.16 -12.90 -72.41
CA ALA A 313 -45.38 -11.70 -73.18
C ALA A 313 -46.76 -11.72 -73.85
N VAL A 314 -47.44 -10.57 -73.89
CA VAL A 314 -48.43 -10.23 -74.93
C VAL A 314 -48.39 -8.71 -75.15
N ASP A 315 -47.91 -8.31 -76.33
CA ASP A 315 -48.16 -7.02 -76.96
C ASP A 315 -49.66 -6.81 -77.17
N MET A 316 -50.11 -5.55 -77.18
CA MET A 316 -50.74 -4.88 -78.34
C MET A 316 -51.65 -3.73 -77.89
N ASP A 317 -51.46 -2.62 -78.62
CA ASP A 317 -52.25 -1.38 -78.78
C ASP A 317 -52.24 -0.30 -77.68
#